data_AF-A0A3C0FRJ0-F1
#
_entry.id   AF-A0A3C0FRJ0-F1
#
_cell.length_a   1.000
_cell.length_b   1.000
_cell.length_c   1.000
_cell.angle_alpha   90.00
_cell.angle_beta   90.00
_cell.angle_gamma   90.00
#
_symmetry.space_group_name_H-M   'P 1'
#
loop_
_entity.id
_entity.type
_entity.pdbx_description
1 polymer ?
#
loop_
_entity_poly.entity_id
_entity_poly.type
_entity_poly.pdbx_seq_one_letter_code
_entity_poly.pdbx_strand_id
1 'polypeptide(L)'
;MVVGGGINGISVFRDLALQGVDVVLLEQSDFCSGASAALSRMVHGGLRYLENGEFRLVRQSLQERDFLLRNAPHYVFPLPTLVPIFDTFQGSLASLKRFIGLGSGPSRRSAVMIKIGLTLYDWLSRKSRTMPAHEFVSRRKLRDMAPALSPNAKFGAIYYDAWVKYPERLGVEMILDTQQSCPNARAYSYVAVEDVNGADIHWRDRLTGETGTITPDLVVNATGAWVDFTNLALAGGQENDTPRFVRGTKGSHLMIRNDQLAKALGDQMVYYENADGRICIAFNYLGVSLVGSTDILIDDPELARCEATEKDYMLSALRFVFPDIKVAEKDIVHVFTGVRPLPVSDADATGRISRDHSHREQEANEKRNFPVISLIGGKWTTFRVFGEEIADVVLKRLGRKRNCSTVNIKIGGGRDFPMSESDLDDWISAELLDLEIDRPTLERFAERYGSRARDVA
;
A
#
# COMPACT_ATOMS: atom_id res chain seq x y z
N MET A 1 -19.22 -3.73 -13.89
CA MET A 1 -17.83 -3.78 -14.40
C MET A 1 -16.90 -2.98 -13.49
N VAL A 2 -15.65 -3.42 -13.32
CA VAL A 2 -14.58 -2.69 -12.63
C VAL A 2 -13.49 -2.32 -13.64
N VAL A 3 -13.02 -1.08 -13.65
CA VAL A 3 -11.91 -0.61 -14.49
C VAL A 3 -10.72 -0.27 -13.60
N GLY A 4 -9.55 -0.86 -13.88
CA GLY A 4 -8.32 -0.75 -13.10
C GLY A 4 -8.08 -1.97 -12.21
N GLY A 5 -7.01 -2.70 -12.52
CA GLY A 5 -6.51 -3.89 -11.80
C GLY A 5 -5.42 -3.58 -10.80
N GLY A 6 -5.44 -2.38 -10.20
CA GLY A 6 -4.71 -2.11 -8.95
C GLY A 6 -5.39 -2.78 -7.76
N ILE A 7 -4.74 -2.75 -6.59
CA ILE A 7 -5.20 -3.49 -5.40
C ILE A 7 -6.63 -3.12 -4.96
N ASN A 8 -7.03 -1.85 -5.09
CA ASN A 8 -8.39 -1.41 -4.76
C ASN A 8 -9.42 -1.98 -5.74
N GLY A 9 -9.13 -1.97 -7.04
CA GLY A 9 -10.02 -2.54 -8.06
C GLY A 9 -10.14 -4.06 -7.93
N ILE A 10 -9.03 -4.75 -7.68
CA ILE A 10 -9.01 -6.18 -7.36
C ILE A 10 -9.84 -6.49 -6.11
N SER A 11 -9.75 -5.64 -5.08
CA SER A 11 -10.55 -5.82 -3.87
C SER A 11 -12.05 -5.68 -4.12
N VAL A 12 -12.47 -4.67 -4.90
CA VAL A 12 -13.87 -4.49 -5.27
C VAL A 12 -14.37 -5.66 -6.12
N PHE A 13 -13.58 -6.08 -7.12
CA PHE A 13 -13.88 -7.24 -7.96
C PHE A 13 -14.10 -8.50 -7.14
N ARG A 14 -13.17 -8.81 -6.23
CA ARG A 14 -13.26 -9.96 -5.33
C ARG A 14 -14.50 -9.88 -4.44
N ASP A 15 -14.75 -8.74 -3.81
CA ASP A 15 -15.91 -8.62 -2.91
C ASP A 15 -17.22 -8.80 -3.68
N LEU A 16 -17.41 -8.07 -4.79
CA LEU A 16 -18.61 -8.18 -5.64
C LEU A 16 -18.87 -9.63 -6.11
N ALA A 17 -17.82 -10.31 -6.56
CA ALA A 17 -17.89 -11.70 -6.99
C ALA A 17 -18.37 -12.62 -5.85
N LEU A 18 -17.82 -12.46 -4.64
CA LEU A 18 -18.24 -13.20 -3.45
C LEU A 18 -19.69 -12.90 -3.04
N GLN A 19 -20.21 -11.71 -3.38
CA GLN A 19 -21.63 -11.39 -3.20
C GLN A 19 -22.54 -11.93 -4.32
N GLY A 20 -21.99 -12.68 -5.28
CA GLY A 20 -22.75 -13.26 -6.40
C GLY A 20 -23.14 -12.27 -7.49
N VAL A 21 -22.40 -11.15 -7.60
CA VAL A 21 -22.54 -10.20 -8.70
C VAL A 21 -21.79 -10.72 -9.93
N ASP A 22 -22.41 -10.65 -11.11
CA ASP A 22 -21.72 -10.88 -12.39
C ASP A 22 -20.78 -9.69 -12.64
N VAL A 23 -19.48 -9.96 -12.59
CA VAL A 23 -18.47 -8.91 -12.54
C VAL A 23 -17.30 -9.22 -13.45
N VAL A 24 -16.99 -8.24 -14.30
CA VAL A 24 -15.77 -8.22 -15.10
C VAL A 24 -14.85 -7.10 -14.63
N LEU A 25 -13.56 -7.40 -14.48
CA LEU A 25 -12.49 -6.44 -14.23
C LEU A 25 -11.61 -6.31 -15.49
N LEU A 26 -11.36 -5.08 -15.93
CA LEU A 26 -10.42 -4.77 -17.02
C LEU A 26 -9.25 -3.94 -16.49
N GLU A 27 -8.02 -4.37 -16.82
CA GLU A 27 -6.78 -3.65 -16.56
C GLU A 27 -6.03 -3.46 -17.87
N GLN A 28 -5.64 -2.23 -18.18
CA GLN A 28 -4.99 -1.89 -19.44
C GLN A 28 -3.53 -2.34 -19.55
N SER A 29 -2.90 -2.72 -18.45
CA SER A 29 -1.52 -3.22 -18.35
C SER A 29 -1.51 -4.57 -17.61
N ASP A 30 -0.40 -4.95 -16.96
CA ASP A 30 -0.44 -6.07 -16.02
C ASP A 30 -1.15 -5.70 -14.71
N PHE A 31 -1.67 -6.70 -14.00
CA PHE A 31 -2.29 -6.50 -12.69
C PHE A 31 -1.29 -5.91 -11.68
N CYS A 32 -1.77 -5.02 -10.81
CA CYS A 32 -0.98 -4.28 -9.82
C CYS A 32 0.16 -3.40 -10.37
N SER A 33 0.31 -3.24 -11.69
CA SER A 33 1.48 -2.58 -12.30
C SER A 33 1.64 -1.07 -12.01
N GLY A 34 0.56 -0.39 -11.62
CA GLY A 34 0.59 1.03 -11.24
C GLY A 34 1.08 1.27 -9.80
N ALA A 35 0.41 2.17 -9.07
CA ALA A 35 0.76 2.53 -7.69
C ALA A 35 0.79 1.33 -6.71
N SER A 36 0.11 0.22 -7.04
CA SER A 36 0.06 -0.99 -6.22
C SER A 36 1.37 -1.77 -6.21
N ALA A 37 2.25 -1.56 -7.18
CA ALA A 37 3.61 -2.10 -7.19
C ALA A 37 4.66 -1.10 -6.65
N ALA A 38 4.29 0.17 -6.47
CA ALA A 38 5.22 1.25 -6.12
C ALA A 38 5.00 1.83 -4.70
N LEU A 39 4.47 1.02 -3.79
CA LEU A 39 4.37 1.35 -2.36
C LEU A 39 5.73 1.18 -1.65
N SER A 40 5.84 1.76 -0.45
CA SER A 40 6.96 1.58 0.47
C SER A 40 7.18 0.14 0.97
N ARG A 41 6.45 -0.84 0.42
CA ARG A 41 6.38 -2.25 0.84
C ARG A 41 5.93 -2.42 2.29
N MET A 42 5.24 -1.43 2.84
CA MET A 42 4.74 -1.40 4.22
C MET A 42 3.24 -1.66 4.28
N VAL A 43 2.83 -2.39 5.31
CA VAL A 43 1.45 -2.53 5.77
C VAL A 43 1.38 -1.87 7.14
N HIS A 44 1.07 -0.57 7.13
CA HIS A 44 1.24 0.28 8.31
C HIS A 44 -0.07 0.92 8.77
N GLY A 45 -0.21 1.09 10.09
CA GLY A 45 -1.30 1.84 10.71
C GLY A 45 -1.17 3.36 10.49
N GLY A 46 0.04 3.85 10.27
CA GLY A 46 0.32 5.24 9.89
C GLY A 46 0.41 6.17 11.08
N LEU A 47 1.45 5.96 11.88
CA LEU A 47 1.77 6.73 13.08
C LEU A 47 1.70 8.26 12.87
N ARG A 48 2.20 8.75 11.73
CA ARG A 48 2.16 10.18 11.36
C ARG A 48 0.75 10.76 11.31
N TYR A 49 -0.27 9.99 10.94
CA TYR A 49 -1.64 10.48 10.80
C TYR A 49 -2.28 10.83 12.15
N LEU A 50 -1.74 10.30 13.27
CA LEU A 50 -2.16 10.71 14.61
C LEU A 50 -1.86 12.19 14.88
N GLU A 51 -0.85 12.77 14.23
CA GLU A 51 -0.54 14.21 14.36
C GLU A 51 -1.62 15.10 13.74
N ASN A 52 -2.38 14.56 12.78
CA ASN A 52 -3.48 15.25 12.10
C ASN A 52 -4.85 14.90 12.72
N GLY A 53 -4.88 14.11 13.80
CA GLY A 53 -6.13 13.68 14.44
C GLY A 53 -6.93 12.62 13.67
N GLU A 54 -6.33 11.94 12.68
CA GLU A 54 -7.01 10.94 11.83
C GLU A 54 -7.17 9.58 12.56
N PHE A 55 -7.74 9.56 13.76
CA PHE A 55 -7.82 8.36 14.62
C PHE A 55 -8.58 7.20 13.99
N ARG A 56 -9.67 7.50 13.26
CA ARG A 56 -10.48 6.49 12.55
C ARG A 56 -9.61 5.75 11.53
N LEU A 57 -8.89 6.50 10.69
CA LEU A 57 -8.00 5.99 9.67
C LEU A 57 -6.88 5.14 10.27
N VAL A 58 -6.25 5.61 11.36
CA VAL A 58 -5.18 4.86 12.03
C VAL A 58 -5.71 3.55 12.62
N ARG A 59 -6.85 3.58 13.31
CA ARG A 59 -7.48 2.38 13.87
C ARG A 59 -7.85 1.38 12.79
N GLN A 60 -8.47 1.82 11.70
CA GLN A 60 -8.83 0.97 10.57
C GLN A 60 -7.58 0.35 9.94
N SER A 61 -6.53 1.16 9.70
CA SER A 61 -5.27 0.68 9.14
C SER A 61 -4.58 -0.35 10.03
N LEU A 62 -4.60 -0.15 11.36
CA LEU A 62 -4.07 -1.12 12.34
C LEU A 62 -4.83 -2.45 12.31
N GLN A 63 -6.16 -2.40 12.26
CA GLN A 63 -6.99 -3.60 12.18
C GLN A 63 -6.75 -4.38 10.89
N GLU A 64 -6.71 -3.69 9.75
CA GLU A 64 -6.46 -4.31 8.45
C GLU A 64 -5.06 -4.90 8.34
N ARG A 65 -4.04 -4.25 8.92
CA ARG A 65 -2.69 -4.84 9.05
C ARG A 65 -2.72 -6.16 9.80
N ASP A 66 -3.40 -6.20 10.94
CA ASP A 66 -3.50 -7.41 11.76
C ASP A 66 -4.30 -8.52 11.05
N PHE A 67 -5.29 -8.17 10.21
CA PHE A 67 -5.96 -9.13 9.33
C PHE A 67 -5.04 -9.64 8.23
N LEU A 68 -4.26 -8.78 7.59
CA LEU A 68 -3.33 -9.16 6.52
C LEU A 68 -2.23 -10.10 7.02
N LEU A 69 -1.66 -9.85 8.20
CA LEU A 69 -0.72 -10.77 8.87
C LEU A 69 -1.31 -12.17 9.04
N ARG A 70 -2.62 -12.27 9.29
CA ARG A 70 -3.32 -13.55 9.45
C ARG A 70 -3.74 -14.15 8.11
N ASN A 71 -4.15 -13.34 7.14
CA ASN A 71 -4.80 -13.81 5.91
C ASN A 71 -3.82 -14.11 4.77
N ALA A 72 -2.61 -13.53 4.83
CA ALA A 72 -1.54 -13.74 3.86
C ALA A 72 -0.17 -13.91 4.55
N PRO A 73 -0.03 -14.88 5.47
CA PRO A 73 1.19 -15.05 6.28
C PRO A 73 2.43 -15.41 5.47
N HIS A 74 2.27 -15.90 4.24
CA HIS A 74 3.37 -16.16 3.30
C HIS A 74 3.96 -14.89 2.68
N TYR A 75 3.25 -13.75 2.73
CA TYR A 75 3.72 -12.49 2.16
C TYR A 75 3.77 -11.32 3.13
N VAL A 76 3.01 -11.34 4.22
CA VAL A 76 2.91 -10.23 5.17
C VAL A 76 3.52 -10.62 6.50
N PHE A 77 4.51 -9.86 6.93
CA PHE A 77 5.31 -10.18 8.12
C PHE A 77 5.46 -8.98 9.06
N PRO A 78 5.62 -9.20 10.37
CA PRO A 78 5.97 -8.14 11.32
C PRO A 78 7.24 -7.38 10.90
N LEU A 79 7.27 -6.07 11.13
CA LEU A 79 8.39 -5.19 10.88
C LEU A 79 8.70 -4.37 12.15
N PRO A 80 9.74 -4.76 12.93
CA PRO A 80 10.24 -3.93 14.02
C PRO A 80 10.72 -2.58 13.46
N THR A 81 10.25 -1.50 14.04
CA THR A 81 10.48 -0.14 13.54
C THR A 81 11.13 0.73 14.61
N LEU A 82 12.39 1.11 14.38
CA LEU A 82 13.18 1.99 15.21
C LEU A 82 13.02 3.46 14.79
N VAL A 83 12.57 4.30 15.72
CA VAL A 83 12.48 5.75 15.59
C VAL A 83 13.63 6.39 16.39
N PRO A 84 14.70 6.89 15.75
CA PRO A 84 15.72 7.66 16.44
C PRO A 84 15.19 9.05 16.82
N ILE A 85 15.45 9.47 18.05
CA ILE A 85 14.90 10.70 18.64
C ILE A 85 16.04 11.65 19.00
N PHE A 86 16.07 12.81 18.34
CA PHE A 86 17.14 13.81 18.50
C PHE A 86 16.80 14.90 19.53
N ASP A 87 15.51 15.12 19.78
CA ASP A 87 15.00 16.21 20.62
C ASP A 87 14.13 15.73 21.78
N THR A 88 14.30 16.37 22.94
CA THR A 88 13.65 15.96 24.20
C THR A 88 12.38 16.76 24.49
N PHE A 89 12.48 18.09 24.43
CA PHE A 89 11.39 19.01 24.78
C PHE A 89 11.11 20.08 23.70
N GLN A 90 12.12 20.49 22.92
CA GLN A 90 11.93 21.45 21.82
C GLN A 90 10.94 20.89 20.78
N GLY A 91 10.04 21.73 20.28
CA GLY A 91 8.99 21.32 19.34
C GLY A 91 7.70 20.77 19.97
N SER A 92 7.65 20.53 21.30
CA SER A 92 6.45 20.02 22.01
C SER A 92 5.24 20.96 21.91
N LEU A 93 5.41 22.27 22.16
CA LEU A 93 4.35 23.28 22.00
C LEU A 93 3.88 23.41 20.54
N ALA A 94 4.79 23.34 19.57
CA ALA A 94 4.45 23.38 18.15
C ALA A 94 3.68 22.12 17.72
N SER A 95 4.10 20.95 18.21
CA SER A 95 3.45 19.66 17.95
C SER A 95 2.08 19.58 18.63
N LEU A 96 1.95 20.07 19.86
CA LEU A 96 0.67 20.18 20.55
C LEU A 96 -0.28 21.14 19.83
N LYS A 97 0.22 22.30 19.40
CA LYS A 97 -0.55 23.22 18.56
C LYS A 97 -1.04 22.54 17.28
N ARG A 98 -0.24 21.70 16.61
CA ARG A 98 -0.71 20.91 15.46
C ARG A 98 -1.78 19.89 15.83
N PHE A 99 -1.58 19.14 16.91
CA PHE A 99 -2.53 18.14 17.38
C PHE A 99 -3.92 18.73 17.68
N ILE A 100 -3.99 20.00 18.08
CA ILE A 100 -5.24 20.75 18.28
C ILE A 100 -5.63 21.66 17.08
N GLY A 101 -4.95 21.54 15.94
CA GLY A 101 -5.28 22.26 14.70
C GLY A 101 -4.76 23.71 14.57
N LEU A 102 -3.94 24.19 15.52
CA LEU A 102 -3.51 25.59 15.68
C LEU A 102 -2.05 25.90 15.24
N GLY A 103 -1.41 25.07 14.40
CA GLY A 103 0.02 25.28 14.05
C GLY A 103 0.44 24.92 12.62
N SER A 104 1.38 25.70 12.06
CA SER A 104 2.00 25.47 10.75
C SER A 104 3.53 25.59 10.77
N GLY A 105 4.23 24.88 9.86
CA GLY A 105 5.70 24.80 9.75
C GLY A 105 6.28 23.44 10.18
N PRO A 106 7.53 23.08 9.84
CA PRO A 106 8.20 21.84 10.28
C PRO A 106 8.76 21.97 11.70
N SER A 107 8.67 20.91 12.50
CA SER A 107 9.34 20.83 13.81
C SER A 107 9.66 19.38 14.11
N ARG A 108 10.86 19.14 14.63
CA ARG A 108 11.27 17.78 15.02
C ARG A 108 10.37 17.22 16.12
N ARG A 109 10.04 15.94 16.04
CA ARG A 109 9.20 15.28 17.06
C ARG A 109 10.00 15.09 18.34
N SER A 110 9.47 15.62 19.44
CA SER A 110 10.07 15.44 20.76
C SER A 110 9.81 14.03 21.31
N ALA A 111 10.69 13.56 22.19
CA ALA A 111 10.54 12.26 22.87
C ALA A 111 9.16 12.10 23.54
N VAL A 112 8.64 13.16 24.16
CA VAL A 112 7.31 13.16 24.82
C VAL A 112 6.19 12.93 23.81
N MET A 113 6.25 13.59 22.65
CA MET A 113 5.22 13.45 21.62
C MET A 113 5.25 12.08 20.95
N ILE A 114 6.45 11.53 20.72
CA ILE A 114 6.60 10.17 20.21
C ILE A 114 6.03 9.17 21.22
N LYS A 115 6.33 9.33 22.52
CA LYS A 115 5.80 8.45 23.57
C LYS A 115 4.26 8.47 23.63
N ILE A 116 3.65 9.66 23.58
CA ILE A 116 2.19 9.82 23.57
C ILE A 116 1.59 9.20 22.30
N GLY A 117 2.15 9.52 21.13
CA GLY A 117 1.69 8.99 19.84
C GLY A 117 1.73 7.46 19.80
N LEU A 118 2.84 6.84 20.23
CA LEU A 118 2.98 5.39 20.28
C LEU A 118 2.08 4.73 21.33
N THR A 119 1.88 5.39 22.49
CA THR A 119 0.92 4.90 23.49
C THR A 119 -0.51 4.89 22.94
N LEU A 120 -0.88 5.93 22.20
CA LEU A 120 -2.18 5.99 21.52
C LEU A 120 -2.29 4.95 20.40
N TYR A 121 -1.21 4.76 19.63
CA TYR A 121 -1.13 3.74 18.58
C TYR A 121 -1.38 2.33 19.14
N ASP A 122 -0.70 1.97 20.24
CA ASP A 122 -0.91 0.71 20.95
C ASP A 122 -2.34 0.58 21.47
N TRP A 123 -2.89 1.65 22.05
CA TRP A 123 -4.27 1.67 22.54
C TRP A 123 -5.30 1.47 21.42
N LEU A 124 -5.09 2.06 20.25
CA LEU A 124 -5.97 1.87 19.09
C LEU A 124 -5.91 0.43 18.55
N SER A 125 -4.74 -0.23 18.62
CA SER A 125 -4.56 -1.63 18.18
C SER A 125 -5.02 -2.68 19.21
N ARG A 126 -5.28 -2.31 20.48
CA ARG A 126 -5.42 -3.24 21.62
C ARG A 126 -6.41 -4.40 21.44
N LYS A 127 -7.41 -4.27 20.56
CA LYS A 127 -8.42 -5.31 20.31
C LYS A 127 -8.02 -6.33 19.24
N SER A 128 -7.10 -5.99 18.35
CA SER A 128 -6.68 -6.84 17.23
C SER A 128 -5.19 -7.18 17.26
N ARG A 129 -4.44 -6.60 18.20
CA ARG A 129 -2.97 -6.62 18.25
C ARG A 129 -2.39 -8.04 18.16
N THR A 130 -1.65 -8.29 17.08
CA THR A 130 -0.89 -9.53 16.85
C THR A 130 0.62 -9.38 17.15
N MET A 131 1.07 -8.16 17.45
CA MET A 131 2.50 -7.83 17.63
C MET A 131 2.78 -7.16 18.99
N PRO A 132 4.04 -7.10 19.44
CA PRO A 132 4.38 -6.48 20.73
C PRO A 132 4.00 -4.99 20.81
N ALA A 133 3.85 -4.49 22.03
CA ALA A 133 3.68 -3.07 22.32
C ALA A 133 4.99 -2.28 22.05
N HIS A 134 4.88 -0.96 21.97
CA HIS A 134 6.07 -0.12 21.78
C HIS A 134 7.01 -0.13 23.00
N GLU A 135 8.32 -0.09 22.74
CA GLU A 135 9.37 0.05 23.73
C GLU A 135 10.08 1.40 23.56
N PHE A 136 10.37 2.09 24.67
CA PHE A 136 11.22 3.29 24.65
C PHE A 136 12.63 2.93 25.07
N VAL A 137 13.61 3.33 24.27
CA VAL A 137 15.00 2.89 24.37
C VAL A 137 15.87 4.06 24.85
N SER A 138 16.64 3.83 25.92
CA SER A 138 17.59 4.81 26.44
C SER A 138 18.76 5.03 25.48
N ARG A 139 19.46 6.17 25.57
CA ARG A 139 20.65 6.46 24.75
C ARG A 139 21.69 5.34 24.79
N ARG A 140 21.92 4.77 25.98
CA ARG A 140 22.90 3.69 26.17
C ARG A 140 22.49 2.46 25.37
N LYS A 141 21.27 1.96 25.61
CA LYS A 141 20.74 0.79 24.89
C LYS A 141 20.67 1.03 23.38
N LEU A 142 20.34 2.24 22.94
CA LEU A 142 20.33 2.60 21.52
C LEU A 142 21.71 2.48 20.87
N ARG A 143 22.77 3.00 21.52
CA ARG A 143 24.14 2.86 21.01
C ARG A 143 24.62 1.42 20.98
N ASP A 144 24.18 0.61 21.95
CA ASP A 144 24.56 -0.79 22.03
C ASP A 144 23.88 -1.60 20.90
N MET A 145 22.58 -1.35 20.63
CA MET A 145 21.82 -2.12 19.65
C MET A 145 21.94 -1.61 18.20
N ALA A 146 22.22 -0.32 18.01
CA ALA A 146 22.30 0.32 16.70
C ALA A 146 23.51 1.26 16.64
N PRO A 147 24.74 0.74 16.72
CA PRO A 147 25.96 1.54 16.86
C PRO A 147 26.27 2.42 15.65
N ALA A 148 25.73 2.09 14.47
CA ALA A 148 25.90 2.89 13.26
C ALA A 148 24.98 4.11 13.18
N LEU A 149 23.95 4.20 14.03
CA LEU A 149 23.07 5.37 14.09
C LEU A 149 23.83 6.60 14.58
N SER A 150 23.39 7.75 14.11
CA SER A 150 23.93 9.05 14.50
C SER A 150 24.06 9.18 16.03
N PRO A 151 25.25 9.53 16.56
CA PRO A 151 25.50 9.64 18.00
C PRO A 151 24.72 10.79 18.66
N ASN A 152 24.13 11.67 17.84
CA ASN A 152 23.26 12.77 18.25
C ASN A 152 21.86 12.31 18.67
N ALA A 153 21.47 11.07 18.34
CA ALA A 153 20.22 10.50 18.86
C ALA A 153 20.30 10.39 20.40
N LYS A 154 19.32 10.98 21.07
CA LYS A 154 19.21 11.02 22.54
C LYS A 154 18.42 9.82 23.08
N PHE A 155 17.44 9.35 22.32
CA PHE A 155 16.60 8.19 22.64
C PHE A 155 16.24 7.44 21.37
N GLY A 156 15.73 6.22 21.53
CA GLY A 156 15.03 5.49 20.48
C GLY A 156 13.64 5.10 20.93
N ALA A 157 12.76 4.79 20.00
CA ALA A 157 11.53 4.06 20.28
C ALA A 157 11.39 2.93 19.26
N ILE A 158 11.00 1.74 19.71
CA ILE A 158 10.72 0.61 18.84
C ILE A 158 9.21 0.37 18.89
N TYR A 159 8.58 0.33 17.72
CA TYR A 159 7.20 -0.10 17.58
C TYR A 159 7.09 -1.10 16.43
N TYR A 160 5.93 -1.70 16.26
CA TYR A 160 5.72 -2.73 15.24
C TYR A 160 4.66 -2.29 14.24
N ASP A 161 5.03 -2.36 12.97
CA ASP A 161 4.11 -2.43 11.83
C ASP A 161 4.38 -3.72 11.06
N ALA A 162 3.92 -3.85 9.82
CA ALA A 162 4.21 -4.99 8.97
C ALA A 162 4.75 -4.54 7.62
N TRP A 163 5.35 -5.48 6.89
CA TRP A 163 5.75 -5.31 5.51
C TRP A 163 5.13 -6.39 4.63
N VAL A 164 5.04 -6.09 3.33
CA VAL A 164 4.55 -7.02 2.32
C VAL A 164 5.66 -7.31 1.32
N LYS A 165 5.98 -8.59 1.17
CA LYS A 165 7.10 -9.05 0.36
C LYS A 165 6.83 -8.92 -1.13
N TYR A 166 5.71 -9.45 -1.60
CA TYR A 166 5.29 -9.43 -3.01
C TYR A 166 3.84 -8.94 -3.13
N PRO A 167 3.57 -7.64 -2.97
CA PRO A 167 2.20 -7.09 -2.97
C PRO A 167 1.44 -7.27 -4.28
N GLU A 168 2.16 -7.33 -5.40
CA GLU A 168 1.65 -7.58 -6.76
C GLU A 168 1.13 -9.02 -6.86
N ARG A 169 1.92 -9.97 -6.34
CA ARG A 169 1.53 -11.37 -6.29
C ARG A 169 0.31 -11.60 -5.41
N LEU A 170 0.21 -10.90 -4.29
CA LEU A 170 -0.99 -10.96 -3.46
C LEU A 170 -2.24 -10.53 -4.25
N GLY A 171 -2.14 -9.48 -5.08
CA GLY A 171 -3.22 -9.07 -5.97
C GLY A 171 -3.59 -10.14 -7.00
N VAL A 172 -2.60 -10.77 -7.63
CA VAL A 172 -2.82 -11.89 -8.56
C VAL A 172 -3.48 -13.08 -7.86
N GLU A 173 -3.03 -13.44 -6.67
CA GLU A 173 -3.63 -14.51 -5.87
C GLU A 173 -5.09 -14.23 -5.51
N MET A 174 -5.44 -12.98 -5.20
CA MET A 174 -6.83 -12.58 -5.00
C MET A 174 -7.68 -12.77 -6.27
N ILE A 175 -7.15 -12.45 -7.45
CA ILE A 175 -7.84 -12.67 -8.73
C ILE A 175 -8.04 -14.17 -8.96
N LEU A 176 -6.98 -14.97 -8.83
CA LEU A 176 -7.03 -16.42 -9.04
C LEU A 176 -8.01 -17.10 -8.08
N ASP A 177 -7.97 -16.76 -6.79
CA ASP A 177 -8.94 -17.23 -5.80
C ASP A 177 -10.37 -16.91 -6.24
N THR A 178 -10.61 -15.67 -6.67
CA THR A 178 -11.94 -15.18 -7.04
C THR A 178 -12.47 -15.95 -8.25
N GLN A 179 -11.69 -16.08 -9.32
CA GLN A 179 -12.12 -16.78 -10.53
C GLN A 179 -12.33 -18.28 -10.29
N GLN A 180 -11.56 -18.89 -9.38
CA GLN A 180 -11.74 -20.28 -8.99
C GLN A 180 -13.05 -20.48 -8.20
N SER A 181 -13.39 -19.57 -7.28
CA SER A 181 -14.58 -19.71 -6.43
C SER A 181 -15.87 -19.13 -7.03
N CYS A 182 -15.77 -18.23 -8.01
CA CYS A 182 -16.88 -17.46 -8.55
C CYS A 182 -16.89 -17.56 -10.09
N PRO A 183 -17.63 -18.51 -10.68
CA PRO A 183 -17.64 -18.74 -12.15
C PRO A 183 -18.08 -17.55 -13.00
N ASN A 184 -18.86 -16.63 -12.41
CA ASN A 184 -19.35 -15.41 -13.08
C ASN A 184 -18.41 -14.20 -12.90
N ALA A 185 -17.21 -14.41 -12.37
CA ALA A 185 -16.22 -13.36 -12.19
C ALA A 185 -15.07 -13.55 -13.18
N ARG A 186 -14.78 -12.52 -14.00
CA ARG A 186 -13.69 -12.56 -14.98
C ARG A 186 -12.79 -11.34 -14.84
N ALA A 187 -11.49 -11.53 -14.84
CA ALA A 187 -10.52 -10.45 -14.84
C ALA A 187 -9.61 -10.58 -16.05
N TYR A 188 -9.36 -9.47 -16.74
CA TYR A 188 -8.50 -9.41 -17.92
C TYR A 188 -7.46 -8.32 -17.74
N SER A 189 -6.19 -8.68 -17.92
CA SER A 189 -5.06 -7.74 -18.01
C SER A 189 -4.79 -7.41 -19.48
N TYR A 190 -4.06 -6.32 -19.71
CA TYR A 190 -3.77 -5.75 -21.02
C TYR A 190 -5.01 -5.39 -21.87
N VAL A 191 -6.18 -5.26 -21.25
CA VAL A 191 -7.43 -4.87 -21.91
C VAL A 191 -7.77 -3.43 -21.54
N ALA A 192 -7.69 -2.52 -22.52
CA ALA A 192 -8.03 -1.11 -22.36
C ALA A 192 -9.48 -0.83 -22.76
N VAL A 193 -10.11 0.11 -22.05
CA VAL A 193 -11.36 0.75 -22.49
C VAL A 193 -11.00 1.85 -23.49
N GLU A 194 -11.56 1.80 -24.70
CA GLU A 194 -11.26 2.77 -25.76
C GLU A 194 -12.35 3.83 -25.92
N ASP A 195 -13.62 3.41 -25.92
CA ASP A 195 -14.75 4.28 -26.22
C ASP A 195 -16.04 3.81 -25.52
N VAL A 196 -17.00 4.73 -25.37
CA VAL A 196 -18.33 4.48 -24.82
C VAL A 196 -19.39 4.97 -25.81
N ASN A 197 -20.30 4.07 -26.17
CA ASN A 197 -21.43 4.37 -27.04
C ASN A 197 -22.75 4.01 -26.34
N GLY A 198 -23.36 5.00 -25.68
CA GLY A 198 -24.60 4.83 -24.95
C GLY A 198 -24.45 3.88 -23.75
N ALA A 199 -24.94 2.65 -23.88
CA ALA A 199 -24.82 1.62 -22.84
C ALA A 199 -23.56 0.74 -23.01
N ASP A 200 -22.92 0.81 -24.17
CA ASP A 200 -21.86 -0.11 -24.56
C ASP A 200 -20.48 0.51 -24.33
N ILE A 201 -19.56 -0.30 -23.80
CA ILE A 201 -18.16 0.04 -23.63
C ILE A 201 -17.32 -0.82 -24.55
N HIS A 202 -16.58 -0.18 -25.44
CA HIS A 202 -15.66 -0.84 -26.35
C HIS A 202 -14.30 -1.04 -25.69
N TRP A 203 -13.76 -2.25 -25.82
CA TRP A 203 -12.46 -2.62 -25.26
C TRP A 203 -11.54 -3.16 -26.35
N ARG A 204 -10.22 -3.03 -26.10
CA ARG A 204 -9.15 -3.62 -26.92
C ARG A 204 -8.17 -4.38 -26.05
N ASP A 205 -7.90 -5.63 -26.41
CA ASP A 205 -6.71 -6.35 -25.96
C ASP A 205 -5.47 -5.77 -26.65
N ARG A 206 -4.57 -5.20 -25.85
CA ARG A 206 -3.37 -4.50 -26.33
C ARG A 206 -2.24 -5.44 -26.76
N LEU A 207 -2.33 -6.73 -26.44
CA LEU A 207 -1.37 -7.74 -26.88
C LEU A 207 -1.78 -8.35 -28.21
N THR A 208 -3.06 -8.67 -28.38
CA THR A 208 -3.58 -9.38 -29.57
C THR A 208 -4.21 -8.45 -30.61
N GLY A 209 -4.65 -7.27 -30.19
CA GLY A 209 -5.43 -6.34 -31.01
C GLY A 209 -6.91 -6.70 -31.10
N GLU A 210 -7.37 -7.78 -30.45
CA GLU A 210 -8.78 -8.17 -30.37
C GLU A 210 -9.60 -7.05 -29.73
N THR A 211 -10.81 -6.86 -30.23
CA THR A 211 -11.73 -5.84 -29.72
C THR A 211 -13.08 -6.45 -29.43
N GLY A 212 -13.79 -5.89 -28.46
CA GLY A 212 -15.16 -6.29 -28.18
C GLY A 212 -15.94 -5.23 -27.43
N THR A 213 -17.10 -5.64 -26.94
CA THR A 213 -18.05 -4.75 -26.27
C THR A 213 -18.53 -5.39 -24.97
N ILE A 214 -18.72 -4.56 -23.94
CA ILE A 214 -19.38 -4.91 -22.68
C ILE A 214 -20.46 -3.88 -22.40
N THR A 215 -21.66 -4.34 -22.04
CA THR A 215 -22.77 -3.49 -21.60
C THR A 215 -22.94 -3.61 -20.08
N PRO A 216 -22.40 -2.68 -19.27
CA PRO A 216 -22.50 -2.79 -17.81
C PRO A 216 -23.76 -2.12 -17.25
N ASP A 217 -24.34 -2.71 -16.20
CA ASP A 217 -25.35 -2.02 -15.38
C ASP A 217 -24.76 -0.85 -14.56
N LEU A 218 -23.48 -0.98 -14.19
CA LEU A 218 -22.73 -0.02 -13.38
C LEU A 218 -21.22 -0.22 -13.59
N VAL A 219 -20.48 0.89 -13.57
CA VAL A 219 -19.02 0.87 -13.63
C VAL A 219 -18.40 1.36 -12.33
N VAL A 220 -17.44 0.62 -11.80
CA VAL A 220 -16.53 1.10 -10.76
C VAL A 220 -15.21 1.50 -11.40
N ASN A 221 -14.87 2.79 -11.38
CA ASN A 221 -13.60 3.31 -11.84
C ASN A 221 -12.59 3.30 -10.68
N ALA A 222 -11.69 2.31 -10.70
CA ALA A 222 -10.64 2.07 -9.71
C ALA A 222 -9.23 2.27 -10.29
N THR A 223 -9.10 3.15 -11.29
CA THR A 223 -7.85 3.39 -12.03
C THR A 223 -6.83 4.29 -11.29
N GLY A 224 -7.05 4.56 -10.01
CA GLY A 224 -6.08 5.25 -9.15
C GLY A 224 -5.73 6.64 -9.67
N ALA A 225 -4.46 6.88 -10.00
CA ALA A 225 -4.00 8.20 -10.47
C ALA A 225 -4.60 8.58 -11.84
N TRP A 226 -5.14 7.60 -12.56
CA TRP A 226 -5.80 7.77 -13.85
C TRP A 226 -7.33 7.97 -13.75
N VAL A 227 -7.89 8.13 -12.54
CA VAL A 227 -9.35 8.19 -12.34
C VAL A 227 -10.02 9.29 -13.17
N ASP A 228 -9.43 10.48 -13.23
CA ASP A 228 -9.97 11.61 -13.99
C ASP A 228 -9.83 11.39 -15.50
N PHE A 229 -8.70 10.84 -15.96
CA PHE A 229 -8.51 10.47 -17.37
C PHE A 229 -9.50 9.41 -17.83
N THR A 230 -9.75 8.42 -16.98
CA THR A 230 -10.73 7.36 -17.24
C THR A 230 -12.15 7.91 -17.23
N ASN A 231 -12.48 8.84 -16.32
CA ASN A 231 -13.78 9.50 -16.30
C ASN A 231 -14.00 10.33 -17.57
N LEU A 232 -12.97 11.03 -18.06
CA LEU A 232 -13.02 11.78 -19.32
C LEU A 232 -13.27 10.85 -20.51
N ALA A 233 -12.56 9.72 -20.58
CA ALA A 233 -12.77 8.71 -21.61
C ALA A 233 -14.20 8.13 -21.57
N LEU A 234 -14.70 7.81 -20.37
CA LEU A 234 -16.08 7.32 -20.17
C LEU A 234 -17.16 8.37 -20.46
N ALA A 235 -16.79 9.65 -20.60
CA ALA A 235 -17.69 10.75 -20.93
C ALA A 235 -17.61 11.17 -22.42
N GLY A 236 -16.85 10.45 -23.25
CA GLY A 236 -16.65 10.78 -24.67
C GLY A 236 -15.71 11.96 -24.90
N GLY A 237 -14.77 12.23 -23.98
CA GLY A 237 -13.66 13.16 -24.20
C GLY A 237 -13.99 14.66 -24.05
N GLN A 238 -15.17 15.02 -23.52
CA GLN A 238 -15.52 16.44 -23.31
C GLN A 238 -15.17 16.92 -21.90
N GLU A 239 -14.10 17.73 -21.79
CA GLU A 239 -13.55 18.21 -20.51
C GLU A 239 -14.53 19.03 -19.65
N ASN A 240 -15.48 19.73 -20.28
CA ASN A 240 -16.42 20.62 -19.59
C ASN A 240 -17.41 19.89 -18.66
N ASP A 241 -17.52 18.56 -18.78
CA ASP A 241 -18.51 17.75 -18.06
C ASP A 241 -17.89 16.90 -16.92
N THR A 242 -16.57 16.89 -16.74
CA THR A 242 -15.91 16.03 -15.73
C THR A 242 -15.11 16.83 -14.69
N PRO A 243 -15.59 16.92 -13.43
CA PRO A 243 -14.82 17.55 -12.36
C PRO A 243 -13.53 16.76 -12.07
N ARG A 244 -12.43 17.49 -11.81
CA ARG A 244 -11.16 16.89 -11.37
C ARG A 244 -11.29 16.38 -9.94
N PHE A 245 -11.20 15.07 -9.74
CA PHE A 245 -11.30 14.44 -8.43
C PHE A 245 -9.95 14.28 -7.74
N VAL A 246 -8.88 14.08 -8.49
CA VAL A 246 -7.55 13.80 -7.93
C VAL A 246 -6.46 14.73 -8.44
N ARG A 247 -5.44 14.90 -7.60
CA ARG A 247 -4.14 15.42 -8.00
C ARG A 247 -3.05 14.44 -7.59
N GLY A 248 -2.27 13.99 -8.57
CA GLY A 248 -1.20 13.03 -8.35
C GLY A 248 -0.12 13.58 -7.43
N THR A 249 0.41 12.72 -6.57
CA THR A 249 1.68 12.99 -5.89
C THR A 249 2.62 11.81 -6.10
N LYS A 250 3.71 12.03 -6.85
CA LYS A 250 4.73 11.02 -7.07
C LYS A 250 5.58 10.81 -5.82
N GLY A 251 5.94 9.56 -5.57
CA GLY A 251 6.89 9.17 -4.54
C GLY A 251 7.84 8.10 -5.08
N SER A 252 9.13 8.32 -4.84
CA SER A 252 10.22 7.49 -5.33
C SER A 252 10.94 6.81 -4.18
N HIS A 253 11.51 5.64 -4.48
CA HIS A 253 12.33 4.84 -3.56
C HIS A 253 13.60 4.35 -4.25
N LEU A 254 14.66 4.23 -3.47
CA LEU A 254 15.94 3.68 -3.90
C LEU A 254 16.10 2.26 -3.35
N MET A 255 16.59 1.35 -4.18
CA MET A 255 17.08 0.05 -3.74
C MET A 255 18.61 0.05 -3.81
N ILE A 256 19.24 -0.10 -2.64
CA ILE A 256 20.66 0.17 -2.43
C ILE A 256 21.37 -1.11 -2.03
N ARG A 257 22.41 -1.50 -2.77
CA ARG A 257 23.29 -2.61 -2.43
C ARG A 257 24.54 -2.08 -1.74
N ASN A 258 24.51 -2.06 -0.41
CA ASN A 258 25.61 -1.59 0.43
C ASN A 258 25.65 -2.40 1.74
N ASP A 259 26.70 -3.21 1.93
CA ASP A 259 26.78 -4.17 3.05
C ASP A 259 26.81 -3.49 4.42
N GLN A 260 27.41 -2.29 4.52
CA GLN A 260 27.45 -1.54 5.77
C GLN A 260 26.05 -1.07 6.16
N LEU A 261 25.29 -0.54 5.18
CA LEU A 261 23.89 -0.15 5.39
C LEU A 261 23.02 -1.36 5.74
N ALA A 262 23.15 -2.47 5.00
CA ALA A 262 22.38 -3.68 5.26
C ALA A 262 22.63 -4.21 6.68
N LYS A 263 23.90 -4.26 7.12
CA LYS A 263 24.26 -4.66 8.48
C LYS A 263 23.75 -3.69 9.54
N ALA A 264 23.76 -2.38 9.26
CA ALA A 264 23.28 -1.35 10.19
C ALA A 264 21.76 -1.40 10.41
N LEU A 265 21.00 -1.79 9.38
CA LEU A 265 19.55 -1.95 9.45
C LEU A 265 19.15 -3.27 10.13
N GLY A 266 19.89 -4.36 9.87
CA GLY A 266 19.54 -5.69 10.37
C GLY A 266 18.11 -6.09 9.96
N ASP A 267 17.34 -6.60 10.92
CA ASP A 267 15.94 -7.00 10.73
C ASP A 267 14.94 -5.87 11.06
N GLN A 268 15.43 -4.64 11.25
CA GLN A 268 14.62 -3.50 11.65
C GLN A 268 14.51 -2.48 10.52
N MET A 269 13.36 -1.80 10.49
CA MET A 269 13.24 -0.55 9.77
C MET A 269 13.66 0.62 10.63
N VAL A 270 14.38 1.58 10.06
CA VAL A 270 14.60 2.89 10.67
C VAL A 270 13.61 3.88 10.08
N TYR A 271 12.81 4.50 10.95
CA TYR A 271 11.80 5.51 10.62
C TYR A 271 12.28 6.86 11.12
N TYR A 272 12.69 7.75 10.22
CA TYR A 272 13.41 8.96 10.57
C TYR A 272 12.90 10.19 9.84
N GLU A 273 13.10 11.34 10.46
CA GLU A 273 12.68 12.62 9.90
C GLU A 273 13.75 13.19 8.97
N ASN A 274 13.31 13.80 7.87
CA ASN A 274 14.15 14.65 7.04
C ASN A 274 14.07 16.11 7.53
N ALA A 275 14.94 16.97 6.98
CA ALA A 275 15.08 18.38 7.36
C ALA A 275 13.78 19.20 7.20
N ASP A 276 12.91 18.80 6.26
CA ASP A 276 11.59 19.40 6.01
C ASP A 276 10.47 18.84 6.91
N GLY A 277 10.81 17.95 7.87
CA GLY A 277 9.87 17.31 8.79
C GLY A 277 9.11 16.13 8.18
N ARG A 278 9.35 15.77 6.92
CA ARG A 278 8.81 14.55 6.32
C ARG A 278 9.51 13.32 6.88
N ILE A 279 8.86 12.19 6.69
CA ILE A 279 9.36 10.90 7.15
C ILE A 279 10.01 10.19 5.97
N CYS A 280 11.21 9.68 6.22
CA CYS A 280 11.87 8.67 5.42
C CYS A 280 11.93 7.35 6.21
N ILE A 281 12.06 6.26 5.47
CA ILE A 281 12.24 4.92 5.96
C ILE A 281 13.47 4.30 5.30
N ALA A 282 14.13 3.41 6.02
CA ALA A 282 15.17 2.55 5.49
C ALA A 282 15.03 1.16 6.12
N PHE A 283 14.98 0.09 5.32
CA PHE A 283 15.01 -1.29 5.82
C PHE A 283 15.48 -2.27 4.74
N ASN A 284 15.89 -3.47 5.14
CA ASN A 284 16.32 -4.51 4.22
C ASN A 284 15.11 -5.19 3.56
N TYR A 285 15.15 -5.29 2.24
CA TYR A 285 14.11 -5.86 1.39
C TYR A 285 14.75 -6.65 0.25
N LEU A 286 14.52 -7.97 0.22
CA LEU A 286 14.98 -8.89 -0.83
C LEU A 286 16.48 -8.77 -1.17
N GLY A 287 17.33 -8.73 -0.13
CA GLY A 287 18.79 -8.72 -0.27
C GLY A 287 19.41 -7.35 -0.58
N VAL A 288 18.62 -6.27 -0.57
CA VAL A 288 19.09 -4.88 -0.69
C VAL A 288 18.39 -3.99 0.33
N SER A 289 18.88 -2.78 0.57
CA SER A 289 18.22 -1.82 1.45
C SER A 289 17.29 -0.89 0.66
N LEU A 290 16.01 -0.86 1.02
CA LEU A 290 15.02 0.05 0.47
C LEU A 290 15.04 1.36 1.27
N VAL A 291 15.17 2.49 0.58
CA VAL A 291 15.15 3.85 1.17
C VAL A 291 14.12 4.71 0.45
N GLY A 292 13.26 5.41 1.20
CA GLY A 292 12.27 6.31 0.61
C GLY A 292 11.39 6.98 1.67
N SER A 293 10.36 7.74 1.33
CA SER A 293 9.92 8.13 -0.02
C SER A 293 9.96 9.63 -0.18
N THR A 294 9.93 10.10 -1.43
CA THR A 294 9.57 11.47 -1.79
C THR A 294 8.04 11.65 -1.90
N ASP A 295 7.59 12.90 -2.09
CA ASP A 295 6.17 13.25 -2.26
C ASP A 295 6.08 14.60 -3.01
N ILE A 296 6.01 14.53 -4.34
CA ILE A 296 6.09 15.68 -5.26
C ILE A 296 4.83 15.71 -6.13
N LEU A 297 4.21 16.87 -6.28
CA LEU A 297 3.02 17.01 -7.12
C LEU A 297 3.33 16.68 -8.57
N ILE A 298 2.40 15.98 -9.22
CA ILE A 298 2.47 15.68 -10.63
C ILE A 298 1.05 15.68 -11.21
N ASP A 299 0.87 16.30 -12.38
CA ASP A 299 -0.43 16.37 -13.02
C ASP A 299 -0.70 15.14 -13.90
N ASP A 300 0.29 14.70 -14.67
CA ASP A 300 0.22 13.51 -15.51
C ASP A 300 0.97 12.33 -14.85
N PRO A 301 0.26 11.26 -14.43
CA PRO A 301 0.90 10.11 -13.82
C PRO A 301 1.85 9.33 -14.75
N GLU A 302 1.69 9.43 -16.08
CA GLU A 302 2.57 8.77 -17.06
C GLU A 302 4.00 9.34 -17.06
N LEU A 303 4.17 10.58 -16.61
CA LEU A 303 5.48 11.25 -16.56
C LEU A 303 6.29 10.90 -15.29
N ALA A 304 5.72 10.10 -14.38
CA ALA A 304 6.28 9.83 -13.08
C ALA A 304 7.60 9.05 -13.16
N ARG A 305 8.69 9.73 -12.81
CA ARG A 305 10.03 9.16 -12.70
C ARG A 305 10.79 9.83 -11.56
N CYS A 306 11.71 9.10 -10.96
CA CYS A 306 12.61 9.63 -9.94
C CYS A 306 13.64 10.55 -10.59
N GLU A 307 13.72 11.78 -10.10
CA GLU A 307 14.71 12.77 -10.54
C GLU A 307 16.01 12.70 -9.72
N ALA A 308 17.08 13.31 -10.21
CA ALA A 308 18.36 13.38 -9.50
C ALA A 308 18.23 14.07 -8.14
N THR A 309 17.44 15.15 -8.08
CA THR A 309 17.12 15.89 -6.85
C THR A 309 16.42 15.03 -5.80
N GLU A 310 15.59 14.07 -6.22
CA GLU A 310 14.93 13.11 -5.33
C GLU A 310 15.93 12.11 -4.75
N LYS A 311 16.86 11.61 -5.57
CA LYS A 311 17.94 10.73 -5.09
C LYS A 311 18.78 11.45 -4.04
N ASP A 312 19.20 12.68 -4.34
CA ASP A 312 20.00 13.50 -3.43
C ASP A 312 19.28 13.80 -2.12
N TYR A 313 17.97 14.07 -2.19
CA TYR A 313 17.11 14.25 -1.01
C TYR A 313 17.12 13.00 -0.11
N MET A 314 16.89 11.82 -0.67
CA MET A 314 16.84 10.56 0.08
C MET A 314 18.21 10.17 0.65
N LEU A 315 19.28 10.32 -0.14
CA LEU A 315 20.65 10.05 0.33
C LEU A 315 21.10 11.03 1.41
N SER A 316 20.69 12.30 1.32
CA SER A 316 20.97 13.29 2.37
C SER A 316 20.25 12.96 3.67
N ALA A 317 18.98 12.55 3.59
CA ALA A 317 18.24 12.09 4.75
C ALA A 317 18.89 10.86 5.38
N LEU A 318 19.37 9.91 4.56
CA LEU A 318 20.06 8.72 5.03
C LEU A 318 21.39 9.06 5.74
N ARG A 319 22.20 9.96 5.16
CA ARG A 319 23.46 10.44 5.78
C ARG A 319 23.23 11.12 7.13
N PHE A 320 22.09 11.76 7.34
CA PHE A 320 21.77 12.37 8.63
C PHE A 320 21.60 11.33 9.74
N VAL A 321 20.96 10.19 9.43
CA VAL A 321 20.70 9.13 10.40
C VAL A 321 21.85 8.10 10.50
N PHE A 322 22.62 7.91 9.44
CA PHE A 322 23.81 7.05 9.37
C PHE A 322 25.03 7.83 8.84
N PRO A 323 25.67 8.70 9.64
CA PRO A 323 26.70 9.62 9.17
C PRO A 323 27.99 8.95 8.68
N ASP A 324 28.32 7.79 9.22
CA ASP A 324 29.57 7.07 8.90
C ASP A 324 29.42 6.10 7.71
N ILE A 325 28.19 5.82 7.28
CA ILE A 325 27.91 4.93 6.16
C ILE A 325 27.93 5.73 4.86
N LYS A 326 28.87 5.40 3.98
CA LYS A 326 29.00 6.02 2.66
C LYS A 326 28.25 5.20 1.62
N VAL A 327 27.19 5.80 1.09
CA VAL A 327 26.45 5.28 -0.06
C VAL A 327 26.80 6.10 -1.30
N ALA A 328 27.35 5.44 -2.31
CA ALA A 328 27.63 6.04 -3.61
C ALA A 328 26.43 5.87 -4.56
N GLU A 329 26.33 6.71 -5.60
CA GLU A 329 25.24 6.57 -6.58
C GLU A 329 25.24 5.21 -7.28
N LYS A 330 26.44 4.63 -7.54
CA LYS A 330 26.59 3.29 -8.12
C LYS A 330 26.03 2.16 -7.23
N ASP A 331 25.81 2.42 -5.94
CA ASP A 331 25.23 1.43 -5.02
C ASP A 331 23.70 1.34 -5.22
N ILE A 332 23.09 2.31 -5.91
CA ILE A 332 21.67 2.30 -6.27
C ILE A 332 21.49 1.33 -7.44
N VAL A 333 20.95 0.14 -7.15
CA VAL A 333 20.78 -0.93 -8.16
C VAL A 333 19.42 -0.90 -8.83
N HIS A 334 18.43 -0.25 -8.20
CA HIS A 334 17.10 -0.07 -8.78
C HIS A 334 16.40 1.14 -8.15
N VAL A 335 15.47 1.73 -8.90
CA VAL A 335 14.63 2.85 -8.47
C VAL A 335 13.22 2.59 -8.98
N PHE A 336 12.23 2.79 -8.12
CA PHE A 336 10.83 2.78 -8.54
C PHE A 336 10.11 4.03 -8.05
N THR A 337 9.11 4.45 -8.82
CA THR A 337 8.29 5.63 -8.55
C THR A 337 6.83 5.27 -8.76
N GLY A 338 5.96 5.73 -7.87
CA GLY A 338 4.52 5.57 -7.98
C GLY A 338 3.79 6.88 -7.73
N VAL A 339 2.56 6.99 -8.25
CA VAL A 339 1.72 8.19 -8.10
C VAL A 339 0.55 7.89 -7.19
N ARG A 340 0.44 8.67 -6.11
CA ARG A 340 -0.63 8.55 -5.12
C ARG A 340 -1.85 9.35 -5.61
N PRO A 341 -3.04 8.74 -5.75
CA PRO A 341 -4.25 9.43 -6.21
C PRO A 341 -4.94 10.18 -5.08
N LEU A 342 -4.41 11.35 -4.74
CA LEU A 342 -4.95 12.12 -3.61
C LEU A 342 -6.12 13.00 -4.04
N PRO A 343 -7.13 13.21 -3.17
CA PRO A 343 -8.21 14.14 -3.46
C PRO A 343 -7.64 15.54 -3.71
N VAL A 344 -8.22 16.26 -4.67
CA VAL A 344 -7.93 17.69 -4.85
C VAL A 344 -8.26 18.44 -3.55
N SER A 345 -7.33 19.25 -3.07
CA SER A 345 -7.52 20.13 -1.92
C SER A 345 -6.67 21.39 -2.05
N ASP A 346 -7.11 22.47 -1.43
CA ASP A 346 -6.40 23.77 -1.39
C ASP A 346 -5.21 23.80 -0.42
N ALA A 347 -4.80 22.65 0.13
CA ALA A 347 -3.70 22.59 1.09
C ALA A 347 -2.34 22.71 0.37
N ASP A 348 -1.59 23.79 0.67
CA ASP A 348 -0.26 24.07 0.10
C ASP A 348 0.78 22.95 0.35
N ALA A 349 0.61 22.14 1.40
CA ALA A 349 1.53 21.07 1.77
C ALA A 349 0.94 19.68 1.49
N THR A 350 1.48 18.97 0.48
CA THR A 350 1.04 17.63 0.09
C THR A 350 1.01 16.61 1.22
N GLY A 351 1.89 16.77 2.22
CA GLY A 351 1.95 15.92 3.41
C GLY A 351 0.78 16.07 4.38
N ARG A 352 -0.15 17.01 4.14
CA ARG A 352 -1.39 17.22 4.93
C ARG A 352 -2.65 16.78 4.19
N ILE A 353 -2.56 16.48 2.90
CA ILE A 353 -3.70 15.95 2.15
C ILE A 353 -4.04 14.61 2.78
N SER A 354 -5.32 14.44 3.12
CA SER A 354 -5.77 13.23 3.80
C SER A 354 -5.40 11.99 2.98
N ARG A 355 -4.94 10.96 3.69
CA ARG A 355 -4.64 9.65 3.11
C ARG A 355 -5.79 8.67 3.31
N ASP A 356 -6.94 9.17 3.74
CA ASP A 356 -8.19 8.43 3.81
C ASP A 356 -8.71 8.14 2.40
N HIS A 357 -9.68 7.24 2.30
CA HIS A 357 -10.33 6.90 1.03
C HIS A 357 -11.75 7.45 0.97
N SER A 358 -12.22 7.67 -0.25
CA SER A 358 -13.59 8.12 -0.51
C SER A 358 -14.01 7.72 -1.93
N HIS A 359 -15.28 7.94 -2.27
CA HIS A 359 -15.77 7.74 -3.62
C HIS A 359 -16.62 8.90 -4.11
N ARG A 360 -16.74 9.01 -5.43
CA ARG A 360 -17.66 9.93 -6.11
C ARG A 360 -18.54 9.16 -7.06
N GLU A 361 -19.83 9.48 -7.03
CA GLU A 361 -20.83 8.85 -7.88
C GLU A 361 -21.23 9.84 -8.98
N GLN A 362 -21.25 9.37 -10.21
CA GLN A 362 -21.78 10.08 -11.36
C GLN A 362 -22.92 9.24 -11.93
N GLU A 363 -24.12 9.81 -12.06
CA GLU A 363 -25.26 9.08 -12.63
C GLU A 363 -25.13 8.87 -14.13
N ALA A 364 -26.00 8.02 -14.68
CA ALA A 364 -26.20 7.93 -16.12
C ALA A 364 -26.62 9.30 -16.69
N ASN A 365 -26.25 9.56 -17.94
CA ASN A 365 -26.59 10.76 -18.69
C ASN A 365 -26.84 10.42 -20.16
N GLU A 366 -27.15 11.42 -21.00
CA GLU A 366 -27.50 11.22 -22.41
C GLU A 366 -26.42 10.52 -23.25
N LYS A 367 -25.14 10.64 -22.85
CA LYS A 367 -23.99 10.04 -23.55
C LYS A 367 -23.62 8.66 -23.00
N ARG A 368 -23.94 8.40 -21.73
CA ARG A 368 -23.55 7.21 -20.96
C ARG A 368 -24.73 6.70 -20.13
N ASN A 369 -25.31 5.58 -20.53
CA ASN A 369 -26.54 5.03 -19.94
C ASN A 369 -26.32 4.21 -18.65
N PHE A 370 -25.15 4.34 -18.01
CA PHE A 370 -24.83 3.66 -16.77
C PHE A 370 -24.15 4.63 -15.78
N PRO A 371 -24.32 4.42 -14.46
CA PRO A 371 -23.61 5.18 -13.44
C PRO A 371 -22.15 4.73 -13.31
N VAL A 372 -21.30 5.66 -12.87
CA VAL A 372 -19.88 5.43 -12.54
C VAL A 372 -19.62 5.77 -11.07
N ILE A 373 -19.00 4.85 -10.35
CA ILE A 373 -18.45 5.06 -9.00
C ILE A 373 -16.93 5.15 -9.11
N SER A 374 -16.37 6.34 -8.86
CA SER A 374 -14.93 6.60 -8.89
C SER A 374 -14.33 6.47 -7.50
N LEU A 375 -13.29 5.64 -7.36
CA LEU A 375 -12.53 5.52 -6.12
C LEU A 375 -11.45 6.60 -6.04
N ILE A 376 -11.35 7.25 -4.89
CA ILE A 376 -10.38 8.31 -4.60
C ILE A 376 -9.54 7.91 -3.40
N GLY A 377 -8.21 8.01 -3.53
CA GLY A 377 -7.29 7.61 -2.48
C GLY A 377 -7.24 6.10 -2.30
N GLY A 378 -7.24 5.66 -1.05
CA GLY A 378 -7.04 4.26 -0.68
C GLY A 378 -5.57 3.93 -0.45
N LYS A 379 -5.28 3.44 0.75
CA LYS A 379 -3.97 2.87 1.06
C LYS A 379 -3.96 1.40 0.70
N TRP A 380 -2.78 0.88 0.38
CA TRP A 380 -2.61 -0.56 0.26
C TRP A 380 -3.02 -1.27 1.56
N THR A 381 -2.66 -0.77 2.75
CA THR A 381 -3.10 -1.36 4.02
C THR A 381 -4.62 -1.53 4.14
N THR A 382 -5.42 -0.61 3.58
CA THR A 382 -6.87 -0.58 3.76
C THR A 382 -7.64 -1.02 2.51
N PHE A 383 -6.99 -1.70 1.55
CA PHE A 383 -7.63 -2.08 0.29
C PHE A 383 -8.89 -2.92 0.54
N ARG A 384 -8.85 -3.84 1.51
CA ARG A 384 -9.91 -4.84 1.73
C ARG A 384 -11.17 -4.17 2.25
N VAL A 385 -11.05 -3.40 3.31
CA VAL A 385 -12.20 -2.65 3.85
C VAL A 385 -12.73 -1.61 2.86
N PHE A 386 -11.87 -0.97 2.06
CA PHE A 386 -12.35 -0.05 1.02
C PHE A 386 -13.12 -0.80 -0.08
N GLY A 387 -12.63 -1.96 -0.51
CA GLY A 387 -13.33 -2.84 -1.44
C GLY A 387 -14.69 -3.31 -0.93
N GLU A 388 -14.78 -3.70 0.34
CA GLU A 388 -16.05 -4.00 1.02
C GLU A 388 -16.99 -2.79 0.95
N GLU A 389 -16.56 -1.62 1.43
CA GLU A 389 -17.38 -0.39 1.45
C GLU A 389 -17.95 -0.02 0.06
N ILE A 390 -17.14 -0.13 -1.00
CA ILE A 390 -17.61 0.12 -2.37
C ILE A 390 -18.59 -0.96 -2.83
N ALA A 391 -18.33 -2.23 -2.51
CA ALA A 391 -19.26 -3.30 -2.83
C ALA A 391 -20.62 -3.09 -2.13
N ASP A 392 -20.68 -2.57 -0.90
CA ASP A 392 -21.94 -2.19 -0.23
C ASP A 392 -22.73 -1.17 -1.04
N VAL A 393 -22.05 -0.15 -1.56
CA VAL A 393 -22.68 0.90 -2.39
C VAL A 393 -23.26 0.29 -3.66
N VAL A 394 -22.50 -0.58 -4.34
CA VAL A 394 -22.95 -1.27 -5.55
C VAL A 394 -24.12 -2.20 -5.26
N LEU A 395 -24.05 -3.03 -4.22
CA LEU A 395 -25.14 -3.95 -3.83
C LEU A 395 -26.43 -3.19 -3.53
N LYS A 396 -26.33 -2.05 -2.83
CA LYS A 396 -27.49 -1.19 -2.56
C LYS A 396 -28.13 -0.69 -3.84
N ARG A 397 -27.35 -0.25 -4.84
CA ARG A 397 -27.87 0.17 -6.15
C ARG A 397 -28.51 -0.99 -6.92
N LEU A 398 -27.96 -2.19 -6.80
CA LEU A 398 -28.50 -3.42 -7.42
C LEU A 398 -29.68 -4.03 -6.64
N GLY A 399 -30.09 -3.45 -5.50
CA GLY A 399 -31.14 -4.01 -4.64
C GLY A 399 -30.76 -5.36 -4.01
N ARG A 400 -29.47 -5.64 -3.85
CA ARG A 400 -28.94 -6.91 -3.32
C ARG A 400 -28.51 -6.76 -1.85
N LYS A 401 -28.56 -7.88 -1.12
CA LYS A 401 -28.02 -7.99 0.24
C LYS A 401 -26.63 -8.63 0.20
N ARG A 402 -25.77 -8.28 1.16
CA ARG A 402 -24.48 -8.95 1.37
C ARG A 402 -24.70 -10.37 1.89
N ASN A 403 -23.93 -11.32 1.35
CA ASN A 403 -23.97 -12.73 1.68
C ASN A 403 -22.83 -13.15 2.63
N CYS A 404 -21.64 -12.56 2.48
CA CYS A 404 -20.48 -12.88 3.32
C CYS A 404 -19.54 -11.68 3.55
N SER A 405 -18.66 -11.79 4.55
CA SER A 405 -17.59 -10.81 4.80
C SER A 405 -16.24 -11.34 4.34
N THR A 406 -15.35 -10.44 3.91
CA THR A 406 -13.98 -10.77 3.50
C THR A 406 -12.96 -10.73 4.63
N VAL A 407 -13.35 -10.29 5.84
CA VAL A 407 -12.44 -10.05 6.99
C VAL A 407 -11.52 -11.23 7.30
N ASN A 408 -12.04 -12.46 7.29
CA ASN A 408 -11.29 -13.67 7.68
C ASN A 408 -10.94 -14.57 6.48
N ILE A 409 -11.18 -14.11 5.25
CA ILE A 409 -10.91 -14.93 4.05
C ILE A 409 -9.40 -14.88 3.78
N LYS A 410 -8.75 -16.05 3.87
CA LYS A 410 -7.34 -16.24 3.49
C LYS A 410 -7.14 -15.90 2.01
N ILE A 411 -5.95 -15.43 1.65
CA ILE A 411 -5.61 -15.02 0.28
C ILE A 411 -4.57 -15.99 -0.27
N GLY A 412 -4.91 -16.65 -1.38
CA GLY A 412 -4.04 -17.54 -2.13
C GLY A 412 -3.27 -18.52 -1.28
N GLY A 413 -1.94 -18.40 -1.33
CA GLY A 413 -1.00 -19.25 -0.60
C GLY A 413 -1.08 -19.13 0.92
N GLY A 414 -1.88 -18.21 1.47
CA GLY A 414 -2.08 -18.05 2.90
C GLY A 414 -3.10 -19.04 3.50
N ARG A 415 -3.81 -19.79 2.66
CA ARG A 415 -4.74 -20.85 3.11
C ARG A 415 -3.93 -22.03 3.64
N ASP A 416 -4.19 -22.47 4.86
CA ASP A 416 -3.48 -23.60 5.49
C ASP A 416 -1.95 -23.45 5.56
N PHE A 417 -1.44 -22.22 5.42
CA PHE A 417 -0.01 -21.94 5.53
C PHE A 417 0.37 -21.71 6.99
N PRO A 418 1.50 -22.29 7.45
CA PRO A 418 1.95 -22.17 8.83
C PRO A 418 2.33 -20.72 9.20
N MET A 419 2.11 -20.39 10.47
CA MET A 419 2.34 -19.04 11.01
C MET A 419 3.68 -18.91 11.75
N SER A 420 4.36 -20.03 12.05
CA SER A 420 5.64 -20.07 12.75
C SER A 420 6.70 -20.79 11.90
N GLU A 421 7.97 -20.49 12.14
CA GLU A 421 9.08 -21.11 11.40
C GLU A 421 9.20 -22.61 11.66
N SER A 422 8.96 -23.07 12.89
CA SER A 422 8.96 -24.50 13.19
C SER A 422 7.85 -25.23 12.44
N ASP A 423 6.65 -24.65 12.42
CA ASP A 423 5.51 -25.26 11.71
C ASP A 423 5.74 -25.26 10.19
N LEU A 424 6.54 -24.32 9.67
CA LEU A 424 6.89 -24.27 8.24
C LEU A 424 7.79 -25.42 7.81
N ASP A 425 8.81 -25.76 8.59
CA ASP A 425 9.70 -26.89 8.31
C ASP A 425 8.93 -28.22 8.29
N ASP A 426 8.07 -28.41 9.30
CA ASP A 426 7.19 -29.58 9.43
C ASP A 426 6.19 -29.64 8.26
N TRP A 427 5.59 -28.50 7.90
CA TRP A 427 4.63 -28.42 6.79
C TRP A 427 5.29 -28.73 5.45
N ILE A 428 6.48 -28.18 5.15
CA ILE A 428 7.21 -28.51 3.91
C ILE A 428 7.50 -30.00 3.84
N SER A 429 7.95 -30.58 4.96
CA SER A 429 8.28 -32.01 5.05
C SER A 429 7.04 -32.92 4.88
N ALA A 430 5.87 -32.47 5.34
CA ALA A 430 4.62 -33.20 5.23
C ALA A 430 3.95 -33.05 3.85
N GLU A 431 3.93 -31.84 3.29
CA GLU A 431 3.08 -31.48 2.15
C GLU A 431 3.82 -31.43 0.81
N LEU A 432 5.16 -31.42 0.80
CA LEU A 432 5.94 -31.21 -0.42
C LEU A 432 7.05 -32.24 -0.66
N LEU A 433 7.42 -33.04 0.34
CA LEU A 433 8.59 -33.93 0.24
C LEU A 433 8.39 -35.10 -0.75
N ASP A 434 7.14 -35.44 -1.06
CA ASP A 434 6.78 -36.48 -2.04
C ASP A 434 7.01 -36.05 -3.50
N LEU A 435 7.31 -34.77 -3.75
CA LEU A 435 7.43 -34.20 -5.10
C LEU A 435 8.79 -34.48 -5.78
N GLU A 436 9.67 -35.28 -5.17
CA GLU A 436 11.02 -35.63 -5.68
C GLU A 436 11.89 -34.41 -6.07
N ILE A 437 11.62 -33.25 -5.48
CA ILE A 437 12.33 -31.99 -5.68
C ILE A 437 13.28 -31.74 -4.50
N ASP A 438 14.42 -31.09 -4.76
CA ASP A 438 15.38 -30.77 -3.70
C ASP A 438 14.79 -29.77 -2.68
N ARG A 439 15.15 -29.97 -1.42
CA ARG A 439 14.62 -29.19 -0.29
C ARG A 439 14.74 -27.66 -0.46
N PRO A 440 15.87 -27.09 -0.93
CA PRO A 440 15.97 -25.66 -1.22
C PRO A 440 14.95 -25.15 -2.25
N THR A 441 14.58 -25.96 -3.24
CA THR A 441 13.54 -25.60 -4.21
C THR A 441 12.15 -25.62 -3.58
N LEU A 442 11.84 -26.61 -2.75
CA LEU A 442 10.58 -26.66 -2.01
C LEU A 442 10.41 -25.46 -1.08
N GLU A 443 11.46 -25.06 -0.37
CA GLU A 443 11.48 -23.86 0.47
C GLU A 443 11.20 -22.59 -0.33
N ARG A 444 11.83 -22.45 -1.50
CA ARG A 444 11.55 -21.32 -2.41
C ARG A 444 10.10 -21.34 -2.89
N PHE A 445 9.51 -22.50 -3.16
CA PHE A 445 8.11 -22.58 -3.55
C PHE A 445 7.17 -22.21 -2.40
N ALA A 446 7.41 -22.73 -1.19
CA ALA A 446 6.63 -22.37 0.00
C ALA A 446 6.72 -20.87 0.30
N GLU A 447 7.93 -20.29 0.25
CA GLU A 447 8.17 -18.86 0.44
C GLU A 447 7.49 -17.99 -0.64
N ARG A 448 7.41 -18.50 -1.87
CA ARG A 448 6.99 -17.75 -3.05
C ARG A 448 5.52 -17.93 -3.41
N TYR A 449 4.89 -19.03 -3.01
CA TYR A 449 3.52 -19.40 -3.39
C TYR A 449 2.67 -19.85 -2.20
N GLY A 450 3.25 -19.91 -0.99
CA GLY A 450 2.56 -20.41 0.19
C GLY A 450 2.08 -21.85 -0.02
N SER A 451 0.85 -22.14 0.40
CA SER A 451 0.21 -23.44 0.19
C SER A 451 -0.05 -23.80 -1.27
N ARG A 452 0.01 -22.83 -2.20
CA ARG A 452 -0.03 -23.11 -3.64
C ARG A 452 1.29 -23.67 -4.18
N ALA A 453 2.32 -23.80 -3.34
CA ALA A 453 3.60 -24.41 -3.71
C ALA A 453 3.41 -25.78 -4.37
N ARG A 454 2.49 -26.60 -3.86
CA ARG A 454 2.20 -27.94 -4.39
C ARG A 454 1.58 -27.90 -5.79
N ASP A 455 0.73 -26.91 -6.08
CA ASP A 455 0.10 -26.78 -7.41
C ASP A 455 1.10 -26.32 -8.48
N VAL A 456 2.19 -25.70 -8.06
CA VAL A 456 3.22 -25.12 -8.95
C VAL A 456 4.39 -26.08 -9.17
N ALA A 457 4.71 -26.90 -8.18
CA ALA A 457 5.74 -27.93 -8.22
C ALA A 457 5.32 -29.10 -9.10
#